data_AF-A0A975GLU1-F1
#
_entry.id   AF-A0A975GLU1-F1
#
_cell.length_a   1.000
_cell.length_b   1.000
_cell.length_c   1.000
_cell.angle_alpha   90.00
_cell.angle_beta   90.00
_cell.angle_gamma   90.00
#
_symmetry.space_group_name_H-M   'P 1'
#
loop_
_entity.id
_entity.type
_entity.pdbx_description
1 polymer ?
#
loop_
_entity_poly.entity_id
_entity_poly.type
_entity_poly.pdbx_seq_one_letter_code
_entity_poly.pdbx_strand_id
1 'polypeptide(L)'
;MNFDTETNIKPFRESEIVAIVSCKTLMNQFDTELKEELIYDFSSHTDNPQIYQSLRDIKELNSPAKLMMNLVQFPEYQDTGSHSSLPVQDCQELYFREFYFSEIANFSAITSNEKLIDENLILEQAKNLTEANRISEARKLLSKIQPGISRKLDNWRRVLAEPKVKIEKSATGGSVKEDALWLKNNSSKYKGKWVALKQGSLLGSHESRVKLHFSLKESGKLIGTTFFRVEN
;
A
#
# COMPACT_ATOMS: atom_id res chain seq x y z
N MET A 1 59.47 -27.02 -9.71
CA MET A 1 58.59 -27.44 -8.60
C MET A 1 57.24 -26.81 -8.88
N ASN A 2 56.29 -27.61 -9.37
CA ASN A 2 54.90 -27.21 -9.51
C ASN A 2 54.21 -27.44 -8.16
N PHE A 3 53.51 -26.43 -7.65
CA PHE A 3 52.54 -26.60 -6.57
C PHE A 3 51.17 -26.27 -7.15
N ASP A 4 50.39 -27.33 -7.37
CA ASP A 4 48.96 -27.23 -7.61
C ASP A 4 48.29 -26.90 -6.27
N THR A 5 47.62 -25.75 -6.18
CA THR A 5 46.68 -25.43 -5.09
C THR A 5 45.27 -25.44 -5.65
N GLU A 6 44.65 -26.62 -5.67
CA GLU A 6 43.20 -26.73 -5.85
C GLU A 6 42.51 -26.18 -4.59
N THR A 7 41.87 -25.02 -4.72
CA THR A 7 41.10 -24.38 -3.66
C THR A 7 39.76 -25.11 -3.50
N ASN A 8 39.63 -25.86 -2.41
CA ASN A 8 38.36 -26.46 -2.01
C ASN A 8 37.46 -25.39 -1.38
N ILE A 9 36.68 -24.72 -2.22
CA ILE A 9 35.67 -23.74 -1.84
C ILE A 9 34.43 -24.51 -1.39
N LYS A 10 33.98 -24.35 -0.14
CA LYS A 10 32.67 -24.88 0.25
C LYS A 10 31.59 -23.89 -0.23
N PRO A 11 30.76 -24.24 -1.21
CA PRO A 11 29.68 -23.37 -1.66
C PRO A 11 28.69 -23.13 -0.53
N PHE A 12 28.05 -21.95 -0.54
CA PHE A 12 26.87 -21.71 0.28
C PHE A 12 25.87 -22.84 0.05
N ARG A 13 25.26 -23.31 1.14
CA ARG A 13 24.19 -24.30 1.00
C ARG A 13 23.03 -23.62 0.30
N GLU A 14 22.35 -24.32 -0.61
CA GLU A 14 21.18 -23.77 -1.33
C GLU A 14 20.14 -23.16 -0.37
N SER A 15 20.00 -23.72 0.83
CA SER A 15 19.14 -23.19 1.89
C SER A 15 19.50 -21.77 2.34
N GLU A 16 20.80 -21.44 2.39
CA GLU A 16 21.29 -20.12 2.79
C GLU A 16 21.03 -19.09 1.68
N ILE A 17 21.22 -19.49 0.41
CA ILE A 17 20.93 -18.64 -0.76
C ILE A 17 19.43 -18.33 -0.83
N VAL A 18 18.59 -19.34 -0.62
CA VAL A 18 17.12 -19.17 -0.65
C VAL A 18 16.63 -18.30 0.50
N ALA A 19 17.20 -18.44 1.70
CA ALA A 19 16.89 -17.56 2.83
C ALA A 19 17.23 -16.09 2.51
N ILE A 20 18.41 -15.83 1.93
CA ILE A 20 18.84 -14.47 1.55
C ILE A 20 17.90 -13.86 0.48
N VAL A 21 17.52 -14.64 -0.53
CA VAL A 21 16.60 -14.18 -1.59
C VAL A 21 15.19 -13.93 -1.06
N SER A 22 14.73 -14.76 -0.12
CA SER A 22 13.40 -14.62 0.49
C SER A 22 13.34 -13.40 1.42
N CYS A 23 14.37 -13.19 2.25
CA CYS A 23 14.50 -11.98 3.07
C CYS A 23 14.56 -10.71 2.22
N LYS A 24 15.27 -10.74 1.08
CA LYS A 24 15.32 -9.60 0.14
C LYS A 24 13.94 -9.27 -0.45
N THR A 25 13.16 -10.29 -0.78
CA THR A 25 11.81 -10.11 -1.37
C THR A 25 10.84 -9.55 -0.34
N LEU A 26 10.87 -10.06 0.89
CA LEU A 26 10.08 -9.55 2.01
C LEU A 26 10.47 -8.12 2.36
N MET A 27 11.77 -7.81 2.47
CA MET A 27 12.24 -6.46 2.78
C MET A 27 11.77 -5.44 1.74
N ASN A 28 11.66 -5.77 0.45
CA ASN A 28 11.17 -4.83 -0.56
C ASN A 28 9.67 -4.48 -0.44
N GLN A 29 8.89 -5.22 0.34
CA GLN A 29 7.44 -5.01 0.50
C GLN A 29 7.07 -4.17 1.73
N PHE A 30 7.99 -3.99 2.69
CA PHE A 30 7.73 -3.26 3.93
C PHE A 30 8.26 -1.81 3.91
N ASP A 31 7.56 -0.92 4.64
CA ASP A 31 8.05 0.44 4.88
C ASP A 31 9.28 0.41 5.81
N THR A 32 10.02 1.52 5.84
CA THR A 32 11.35 1.67 6.43
C THR A 32 11.41 1.23 7.90
N GLU A 33 10.34 1.45 8.66
CA GLU A 33 10.26 1.13 10.09
C GLU A 33 10.14 -0.38 10.36
N LEU A 34 9.35 -1.09 9.55
CA LEU A 34 9.21 -2.56 9.65
C LEU A 34 10.44 -3.32 9.14
N LYS A 35 11.24 -2.70 8.26
CA LYS A 35 12.53 -3.27 7.83
C LYS A 35 13.53 -3.37 8.98
N GLU A 36 13.56 -2.39 9.87
CA GLU A 36 14.48 -2.39 11.02
C GLU A 36 14.13 -3.49 12.02
N GLU A 37 12.84 -3.68 12.28
CA GLU A 37 12.33 -4.72 13.17
C GLU A 37 12.63 -6.12 12.62
N LEU A 38 12.43 -6.32 11.31
CA LEU A 38 12.74 -7.60 10.65
C LEU A 38 14.25 -7.89 10.64
N ILE A 39 15.09 -6.89 10.40
CA ILE A 39 16.55 -7.03 10.47
C ILE A 39 17.00 -7.36 11.90
N TYR A 40 16.41 -6.70 12.90
CA TYR A 40 16.69 -6.95 14.30
C TYR A 40 16.33 -8.39 14.70
N ASP A 41 15.13 -8.84 14.35
CA ASP A 41 14.68 -10.21 14.63
C ASP A 41 15.55 -11.25 13.91
N PHE A 42 15.90 -11.06 12.63
CA PHE A 42 16.80 -12.00 11.96
C PHE A 42 18.20 -12.01 12.56
N SER A 43 18.70 -10.85 12.98
CA SER A 43 20.03 -10.74 13.60
C SER A 43 20.12 -11.38 14.98
N SER A 44 19.04 -11.37 15.76
CA SER A 44 19.01 -11.95 17.10
C SER A 44 18.91 -13.48 17.09
N HIS A 45 18.62 -14.08 15.94
CA HIS A 45 18.46 -15.53 15.77
C HIS A 45 19.59 -16.17 14.94
N THR A 46 20.63 -15.41 14.58
CA THR A 46 21.79 -15.95 13.86
C THR A 46 23.10 -15.59 14.57
N ASP A 47 23.85 -16.61 14.99
CA ASP A 47 25.20 -16.44 15.53
C ASP A 47 26.25 -16.24 14.42
N ASN A 48 25.82 -16.13 13.15
CA ASN A 48 26.71 -15.97 12.02
C ASN A 48 26.90 -14.48 11.66
N PRO A 49 28.05 -13.86 12.03
CA PRO A 49 28.30 -12.45 11.80
C PRO A 49 28.33 -12.06 10.31
N GLN A 50 28.55 -13.02 9.39
CA GLN A 50 28.53 -12.75 7.95
C GLN A 50 27.11 -12.54 7.41
N ILE A 51 26.10 -13.21 7.99
CA ILE A 51 24.70 -12.99 7.63
C ILE A 51 24.26 -11.59 8.07
N TYR A 52 24.66 -11.17 9.28
CA TYR A 52 24.40 -9.82 9.76
C TYR A 52 25.01 -8.74 8.86
N GLN A 53 26.28 -8.90 8.49
CA GLN A 53 26.96 -7.96 7.60
C GLN A 53 26.29 -7.92 6.22
N SER A 54 25.91 -9.08 5.67
CA SER A 54 25.20 -9.16 4.38
C SER A 54 23.84 -8.46 4.42
N LEU A 55 23.07 -8.63 5.50
CA LEU A 55 21.77 -7.96 5.69
C LEU A 55 21.92 -6.44 5.84
N ARG A 56 22.96 -6.00 6.54
CA ARG A 56 23.31 -4.58 6.67
C ARG A 56 23.75 -3.99 5.33
N ASP A 57 24.56 -4.69 4.55
CA ASP A 57 25.01 -4.23 3.23
C ASP A 57 23.84 -4.13 2.24
N ILE A 58 22.86 -5.04 2.32
CA ILE A 58 21.60 -4.98 1.54
C ILE A 58 20.78 -3.73 1.89
N LYS A 59 20.77 -3.30 3.16
CA LYS A 59 20.10 -2.07 3.62
C LYS A 59 20.72 -0.79 3.03
N GLU A 60 22.04 -0.77 2.83
CA GLU A 60 22.73 0.40 2.27
C GLU A 60 22.66 0.50 0.74
N LEU A 61 22.24 -0.56 0.05
CA LEU A 61 22.17 -0.63 -1.41
C LEU A 61 20.83 -0.08 -1.94
N ASN A 62 20.69 1.24 -1.93
CA ASN A 62 19.54 1.97 -2.51
C ASN A 62 19.46 1.93 -4.07
N SER A 63 20.14 1.00 -4.73
CA SER A 63 19.98 0.79 -6.18
C SER A 63 20.30 -0.65 -6.59
N PRO A 64 19.41 -1.32 -7.35
CA PRO A 64 19.65 -2.67 -7.88
C PRO A 64 20.93 -2.81 -8.72
N ALA A 65 21.40 -1.72 -9.34
CA ALA A 65 22.58 -1.73 -10.21
C ALA A 65 23.92 -1.83 -9.45
N LYS A 66 23.98 -1.41 -8.18
CA LYS A 66 25.19 -1.51 -7.35
C LYS A 66 25.39 -2.92 -6.76
N LEU A 67 24.32 -3.70 -6.64
CA LEU A 67 24.35 -5.07 -6.10
C LEU A 67 24.99 -6.08 -7.07
N MET A 68 24.85 -5.89 -8.38
CA MET A 68 25.43 -6.81 -9.38
C MET A 68 26.96 -6.67 -9.50
N MET A 69 27.54 -5.55 -9.04
CA MET A 69 28.98 -5.31 -9.09
C MET A 69 29.72 -5.83 -7.85
N ASN A 70 29.10 -5.84 -6.67
CA ASN A 70 29.78 -6.21 -5.41
C ASN A 70 29.84 -7.72 -5.13
N LEU A 71 29.05 -8.55 -5.82
CA LEU A 71 29.15 -10.01 -5.66
C LEU A 71 30.36 -10.63 -6.38
N VAL A 72 31.16 -9.84 -7.10
CA VAL A 72 32.30 -10.34 -7.90
C VAL A 72 33.65 -10.09 -7.23
N GLN A 73 33.74 -9.32 -6.13
CA GLN A 73 35.03 -9.07 -5.47
C GLN A 73 34.91 -8.99 -3.94
N PHE A 74 35.32 -10.06 -3.24
CA PHE A 74 35.65 -10.01 -1.81
C PHE A 74 37.03 -10.68 -1.58
N PRO A 75 37.99 -9.99 -0.95
CA PRO A 75 39.30 -10.56 -0.65
C PRO A 75 39.37 -11.24 0.73
N GLU A 76 40.37 -12.10 0.81
CA GLU A 76 40.84 -12.99 1.88
C GLU A 76 40.83 -12.42 3.32
N TYR A 77 40.51 -13.29 4.28
CA TYR A 77 40.94 -13.10 5.68
C TYR A 77 41.58 -14.39 6.20
N GLN A 78 42.75 -14.22 6.84
CA GLN A 78 43.57 -15.28 7.41
C GLN A 78 43.03 -15.73 8.77
N ASP A 79 42.97 -17.04 8.98
CA ASP A 79 42.56 -17.70 10.22
C ASP A 79 43.73 -17.83 11.20
N THR A 80 43.45 -17.63 12.49
CA THR A 80 44.33 -18.02 13.60
C THR A 80 43.55 -18.89 14.60
N GLY A 81 43.64 -20.21 14.43
CA GLY A 81 43.88 -21.14 15.53
C GLY A 81 42.68 -21.72 16.30
N SER A 82 42.36 -22.98 15.97
CA SER A 82 42.18 -24.14 16.86
C SER A 82 41.37 -24.00 18.17
N HIS A 83 40.26 -24.73 18.30
CA HIS A 83 40.17 -25.99 19.07
C HIS A 83 38.76 -26.64 19.05
N SER A 84 38.81 -27.98 19.04
CA SER A 84 37.78 -29.03 19.08
C SER A 84 36.66 -28.95 20.14
N SER A 85 35.43 -29.43 19.84
CA SER A 85 34.87 -30.72 20.33
C SER A 85 33.32 -30.88 20.23
N LEU A 86 32.90 -31.91 19.47
CA LEU A 86 31.71 -32.81 19.57
C LEU A 86 30.25 -32.27 19.45
N PRO A 87 29.28 -33.12 19.02
CA PRO A 87 28.26 -32.75 18.05
C PRO A 87 26.86 -32.56 18.65
N VAL A 88 26.34 -31.35 18.51
CA VAL A 88 24.91 -31.00 18.71
C VAL A 88 24.26 -30.58 17.38
N GLN A 89 24.97 -30.71 16.26
CA GLN A 89 24.56 -30.16 14.96
C GLN A 89 23.60 -31.05 14.16
N ASP A 90 23.52 -32.35 14.43
CA ASP A 90 22.77 -33.27 13.56
C ASP A 90 21.24 -33.27 13.80
N CYS A 91 20.76 -32.83 14.97
CA CYS A 91 19.32 -32.79 15.27
C CYS A 91 18.65 -31.46 14.89
N GLN A 92 19.40 -30.35 14.89
CA GLN A 92 18.88 -29.05 14.46
C GLN A 92 18.88 -28.91 12.92
N GLU A 93 19.85 -29.51 12.22
CA GLU A 93 19.88 -29.48 10.75
C GLU A 93 18.67 -30.19 10.12
N LEU A 94 18.20 -31.30 10.68
CA LEU A 94 17.06 -32.03 10.12
C LEU A 94 15.72 -31.31 10.33
N TYR A 95 15.51 -30.70 11.50
CA TYR A 95 14.30 -29.91 11.77
C TYR A 95 14.24 -28.62 10.94
N PHE A 96 15.39 -27.96 10.72
CA PHE A 96 15.46 -26.78 9.86
C PHE A 96 15.20 -27.15 8.39
N ARG A 97 15.68 -28.31 7.93
CA ARG A 97 15.54 -28.73 6.53
C ARG A 97 14.10 -29.06 6.18
N GLU A 98 13.37 -29.79 7.02
CA GLU A 98 11.97 -30.14 6.71
C GLU A 98 11.02 -28.94 6.83
N PHE A 99 11.25 -28.03 7.78
CA PHE A 99 10.42 -26.84 7.93
C PHE A 99 10.61 -25.87 6.74
N TYR A 100 11.85 -25.56 6.38
CA TYR A 100 12.14 -24.65 5.26
C TYR A 100 11.80 -25.22 3.89
N PHE A 101 12.00 -26.52 3.64
CA PHE A 101 11.63 -27.09 2.34
C PHE A 101 10.11 -27.06 2.10
N SER A 102 9.29 -27.19 3.14
CA SER A 102 7.83 -27.11 3.00
C SER A 102 7.35 -25.69 2.68
N GLU A 103 7.93 -24.67 3.31
CA GLU A 103 7.58 -23.27 3.04
C GLU A 103 8.16 -22.76 1.71
N ILE A 104 9.39 -23.14 1.37
CA ILE A 104 10.01 -22.79 0.08
C ILE A 104 9.29 -23.50 -1.08
N ALA A 105 8.87 -24.77 -0.91
CA ALA A 105 8.08 -25.46 -1.92
C ALA A 105 6.69 -24.84 -2.10
N ASN A 106 6.08 -24.35 -1.02
CA ASN A 106 4.84 -23.56 -1.14
C ASN A 106 5.09 -22.20 -1.82
N PHE A 107 6.19 -21.51 -1.53
CA PHE A 107 6.54 -20.25 -2.18
C PHE A 107 6.92 -20.42 -3.66
N SER A 108 7.60 -21.51 -4.02
CA SER A 108 7.96 -21.82 -5.40
C SER A 108 6.74 -22.29 -6.20
N ALA A 109 5.79 -22.99 -5.58
CA ALA A 109 4.50 -23.32 -6.19
C ALA A 109 3.61 -22.09 -6.43
N ILE A 110 3.71 -21.07 -5.58
CA ILE A 110 3.03 -19.77 -5.76
C ILE A 110 3.66 -18.99 -6.93
N THR A 111 5.00 -19.00 -7.06
CA THR A 111 5.71 -18.27 -8.12
C THR A 111 5.75 -19.00 -9.47
N SER A 112 5.57 -20.32 -9.51
CA SER A 112 5.65 -21.10 -10.76
C SER A 112 4.36 -21.12 -11.59
N ASN A 113 3.24 -20.61 -11.07
CA ASN A 113 1.98 -20.47 -11.82
C ASN A 113 1.62 -19.01 -12.16
N GLU A 114 2.37 -18.04 -11.65
CA GLU A 114 2.22 -16.64 -12.04
C GLU A 114 3.01 -16.37 -13.31
N LYS A 115 2.32 -16.47 -14.44
CA LYS A 115 2.71 -15.80 -15.67
C LYS A 115 2.86 -14.31 -15.33
N LEU A 116 4.08 -13.89 -15.00
CA LEU A 116 4.45 -12.52 -14.61
C LEU A 116 3.67 -11.55 -15.49
N ILE A 117 2.64 -10.96 -14.90
CA ILE A 117 1.78 -9.99 -15.55
C ILE A 117 2.68 -8.79 -15.77
N ASP A 118 3.17 -8.61 -17.00
CA ASP A 118 3.88 -7.40 -17.36
C ASP A 118 2.90 -6.23 -17.28
N GLU A 119 2.93 -5.56 -16.13
CA GLU A 119 2.06 -4.44 -15.80
C GLU A 119 2.12 -3.36 -16.89
N ASN A 120 3.32 -3.10 -17.45
CA ASN A 120 3.50 -2.05 -18.45
C ASN A 120 2.78 -2.42 -19.75
N LEU A 121 2.88 -3.68 -20.19
CA LEU A 121 2.18 -4.16 -21.38
C LEU A 121 0.66 -4.02 -21.24
N ILE A 122 0.11 -4.35 -20.06
CA ILE A 122 -1.33 -4.22 -19.81
C ILE A 122 -1.77 -2.75 -19.79
N LEU A 123 -0.98 -1.88 -19.16
CA LEU A 123 -1.28 -0.46 -19.12
C LEU A 123 -1.23 0.17 -20.51
N GLU A 124 -0.27 -0.20 -21.36
CA GLU A 124 -0.22 0.24 -22.75
C GLU A 124 -1.43 -0.27 -23.55
N GLN A 125 -1.81 -1.54 -23.39
CA GLN A 125 -3.00 -2.09 -24.04
C GLN A 125 -4.28 -1.37 -23.60
N ALA A 126 -4.45 -1.11 -22.30
CA ALA A 126 -5.60 -0.37 -21.78
C ALA A 126 -5.65 1.07 -22.32
N LYS A 127 -4.49 1.72 -22.42
CA LYS A 127 -4.35 3.06 -23.01
C LYS A 127 -4.73 3.05 -24.49
N ASN A 128 -4.18 2.14 -25.29
CA ASN A 128 -4.48 2.03 -26.73
C ASN A 128 -5.96 1.76 -26.98
N LEU A 129 -6.60 0.90 -26.18
CA LEU A 129 -8.04 0.66 -26.27
C LEU A 129 -8.87 1.90 -25.91
N THR A 130 -8.40 2.71 -24.95
CA THR A 130 -9.06 3.95 -24.54
C THR A 130 -8.94 5.02 -25.63
N GLU A 131 -7.75 5.19 -26.20
CA GLU A 131 -7.50 6.15 -27.30
C GLU A 131 -8.26 5.76 -28.59
N ALA A 132 -8.47 4.48 -28.82
CA ALA A 132 -9.30 3.96 -29.91
C ALA A 132 -10.81 4.00 -29.63
N ASN A 133 -11.26 4.63 -28.53
CA ASN A 133 -12.65 4.70 -28.09
C ASN A 133 -13.32 3.32 -27.84
N ARG A 134 -12.52 2.29 -27.52
CA ARG A 134 -12.97 0.91 -27.21
C ARG A 134 -13.04 0.69 -25.69
N ILE A 135 -13.74 1.59 -24.99
CA ILE A 135 -13.79 1.65 -23.51
C ILE A 135 -14.28 0.33 -22.88
N SER A 136 -15.28 -0.32 -23.47
CA SER A 136 -15.83 -1.59 -22.97
C SER A 136 -14.78 -2.71 -22.96
N GLU A 137 -13.88 -2.72 -23.94
CA GLU A 137 -12.82 -3.72 -24.03
C GLU A 137 -11.70 -3.43 -23.04
N ALA A 138 -11.35 -2.14 -22.86
CA ALA A 138 -10.39 -1.74 -21.83
C ALA A 138 -10.87 -2.14 -20.43
N ARG A 139 -12.17 -1.95 -20.13
CA ARG A 139 -12.79 -2.43 -18.89
C ARG A 139 -12.70 -3.95 -18.75
N LYS A 140 -13.03 -4.70 -19.81
CA LYS A 140 -12.97 -6.17 -19.83
C LYS A 140 -11.54 -6.71 -19.67
N LEU A 141 -10.53 -5.98 -20.16
CA LEU A 141 -9.12 -6.31 -19.95
C LEU A 141 -8.78 -6.18 -18.47
N LEU A 142 -9.08 -5.03 -17.85
CA LEU A 142 -8.75 -4.74 -16.45
C LEU A 142 -9.56 -5.55 -15.43
N SER A 143 -10.75 -6.05 -15.80
CA SER A 143 -11.60 -6.86 -14.93
C SER A 143 -11.08 -8.29 -14.74
N LYS A 144 -10.21 -8.79 -15.63
CA LYS A 144 -9.60 -10.11 -15.53
C LYS A 144 -8.47 -10.18 -14.50
N ILE A 145 -7.95 -9.03 -14.11
CA ILE A 145 -6.84 -8.89 -13.18
C ILE A 145 -7.46 -8.66 -11.80
N GLN A 146 -6.91 -9.29 -10.76
CA GLN A 146 -7.39 -9.10 -9.38
C GLN A 146 -7.13 -7.64 -8.92
N PRO A 147 -8.06 -7.00 -8.18
CA PRO A 147 -7.80 -5.72 -7.54
C PRO A 147 -6.68 -5.83 -6.49
N GLY A 148 -5.91 -4.75 -6.29
CA GLY A 148 -4.83 -4.70 -5.30
C GLY A 148 -3.45 -5.18 -5.79
N ILE A 149 -3.36 -5.80 -6.98
CA ILE A 149 -2.06 -6.22 -7.57
C ILE A 149 -1.15 -5.02 -7.87
N SER A 150 -1.71 -3.94 -8.41
CA SER A 150 -0.96 -2.70 -8.67
C SER A 150 -1.84 -1.48 -8.48
N ARG A 151 -1.29 -0.48 -7.79
CA ARG A 151 -1.90 0.83 -7.60
C ARG A 151 -2.16 1.55 -8.93
N LYS A 152 -1.33 1.36 -9.97
CA LYS A 152 -1.55 1.98 -11.28
C LYS A 152 -2.74 1.34 -11.98
N LEU A 153 -2.83 0.01 -11.99
CA LEU A 153 -3.96 -0.71 -12.56
C LEU A 153 -5.27 -0.37 -11.83
N ASP A 154 -5.24 -0.24 -10.50
CA ASP A 154 -6.40 0.20 -9.72
C ASP A 154 -6.85 1.62 -10.06
N ASN A 155 -5.90 2.53 -10.29
CA ASN A 155 -6.25 3.88 -10.74
C ASN A 155 -6.94 3.86 -12.11
N TRP A 156 -6.45 3.04 -13.05
CA TRP A 156 -7.09 2.85 -14.36
C TRP A 156 -8.49 2.24 -14.24
N ARG A 157 -8.70 1.24 -13.37
CA ARG A 157 -10.04 0.70 -13.08
C ARG A 157 -10.99 1.77 -12.57
N ARG A 158 -10.51 2.67 -11.70
CA ARG A 158 -11.31 3.78 -11.16
C ARG A 158 -11.67 4.80 -12.24
N VAL A 159 -10.72 5.19 -13.08
CA VAL A 159 -10.95 6.15 -14.17
C VAL A 159 -11.91 5.58 -15.21
N LEU A 160 -11.75 4.31 -15.57
CA LEU A 160 -12.60 3.64 -16.53
C LEU A 160 -13.89 3.08 -15.93
N ALA A 161 -14.19 3.29 -14.65
CA ALA A 161 -15.40 2.77 -14.03
C ALA A 161 -16.66 3.27 -14.76
N GLU A 162 -17.72 2.46 -14.76
CA GLU A 162 -19.00 2.91 -15.31
C GLU A 162 -19.55 4.07 -14.50
N PRO A 163 -20.04 5.14 -15.16
CA PRO A 163 -20.65 6.26 -14.47
C PRO A 163 -21.90 5.78 -13.75
N LYS A 164 -21.86 5.81 -12.41
CA LYS A 164 -23.02 5.49 -11.58
C LYS A 164 -23.87 6.75 -11.46
N VAL A 165 -24.94 6.83 -12.25
CA VAL A 165 -25.97 7.85 -12.04
C VAL A 165 -26.74 7.47 -10.79
N LYS A 166 -26.42 8.14 -9.67
CA LYS A 166 -27.28 8.09 -8.49
C LYS A 166 -28.46 8.99 -8.79
N ILE A 167 -29.61 8.39 -9.05
CA ILE A 167 -30.88 9.10 -8.99
C ILE A 167 -31.11 9.41 -7.51
N GLU A 168 -30.52 10.51 -7.04
CA GLU A 168 -30.92 11.05 -5.75
C GLU A 168 -32.41 11.34 -5.87
N LYS A 169 -33.19 10.77 -4.93
CA LYS A 169 -34.62 11.03 -4.82
C LYS A 169 -34.82 12.52 -5.04
N SER A 170 -35.67 12.88 -6.00
CA SER A 170 -35.99 14.29 -6.32
C SER A 170 -36.01 15.04 -5.02
N ALA A 171 -35.07 15.98 -4.86
CA ALA A 171 -35.03 16.79 -3.66
C ALA A 171 -36.46 17.28 -3.47
N THR A 172 -37.13 16.80 -2.41
CA THR A 172 -38.37 17.37 -1.90
C THR A 172 -37.97 18.76 -1.43
N GLY A 173 -37.74 19.64 -2.41
CA GLY A 173 -37.48 21.04 -2.20
C GLY A 173 -38.78 21.58 -1.65
N GLY A 174 -38.90 21.50 -0.32
CA GLY A 174 -39.81 22.35 0.43
C GLY A 174 -39.67 23.75 -0.15
N SER A 175 -40.81 24.34 -0.49
CA SER A 175 -40.85 25.33 -1.55
C SER A 175 -39.95 26.52 -1.19
N VAL A 176 -38.93 26.76 -2.01
CA VAL A 176 -38.03 27.94 -1.89
C VAL A 176 -38.84 29.24 -1.81
N LYS A 177 -40.06 29.22 -2.35
CA LYS A 177 -41.05 30.30 -2.26
C LYS A 177 -41.44 30.66 -0.82
N GLU A 178 -41.67 29.68 0.05
CA GLU A 178 -42.04 29.92 1.45
C GLU A 178 -40.88 30.55 2.23
N ASP A 179 -39.67 30.02 2.07
CA ASP A 179 -38.45 30.58 2.69
C ASP A 179 -38.20 32.02 2.21
N ALA A 180 -38.36 32.28 0.91
CA ALA A 180 -38.22 33.61 0.33
C ALA A 180 -39.26 34.60 0.86
N LEU A 181 -40.53 34.17 1.01
CA LEU A 181 -41.58 35.00 1.58
C LEU A 181 -41.28 35.34 3.05
N TRP A 182 -40.80 34.38 3.83
CA TRP A 182 -40.40 34.61 5.22
C TRP A 182 -39.27 35.63 5.31
N LEU A 183 -38.24 35.51 4.47
CA LEU A 183 -37.12 36.46 4.43
C LEU A 183 -37.59 37.86 4.07
N LYS A 184 -38.49 38.01 3.09
CA LYS A 184 -39.04 39.31 2.70
C LYS A 184 -39.73 40.02 3.87
N ASN A 185 -40.45 39.26 4.70
CA ASN A 185 -41.23 39.81 5.81
C ASN A 185 -40.40 40.05 7.09
N ASN A 186 -39.26 39.37 7.25
CA ASN A 186 -38.52 39.35 8.52
C ASN A 186 -37.06 39.84 8.41
N SER A 187 -36.55 40.12 7.21
CA SER A 187 -35.14 40.47 6.97
C SER A 187 -34.65 41.61 7.87
N SER A 188 -35.45 42.65 8.07
CA SER A 188 -35.10 43.81 8.91
C SER A 188 -34.70 43.42 10.34
N LYS A 189 -35.32 42.40 10.93
CA LYS A 189 -35.04 41.93 12.30
C LYS A 189 -33.76 41.10 12.41
N TYR A 190 -33.33 40.49 11.32
CA TYR A 190 -32.21 39.54 11.29
C TYR A 190 -31.01 40.03 10.48
N LYS A 191 -30.93 41.34 10.17
CA LYS A 191 -29.80 41.96 9.48
C LYS A 191 -28.46 41.54 10.11
N GLY A 192 -27.51 41.17 9.27
CA GLY A 192 -26.18 40.75 9.70
C GLY A 192 -26.13 39.39 10.41
N LYS A 193 -27.21 38.60 10.38
CA LYS A 193 -27.25 37.23 10.95
C LYS A 193 -27.45 36.19 9.85
N TRP A 194 -26.96 34.99 10.11
CA TRP A 194 -27.37 33.79 9.40
C TRP A 194 -28.71 33.33 9.97
N VAL A 195 -29.65 32.97 9.10
CA VAL A 195 -30.93 32.37 9.45
C VAL A 195 -31.03 31.00 8.79
N ALA A 196 -31.63 30.05 9.51
CA ALA A 196 -31.90 28.72 9.02
C ALA A 196 -33.41 28.56 8.88
N LEU A 197 -33.87 28.26 7.67
CA LEU A 197 -35.28 28.12 7.34
C LEU A 197 -35.57 26.73 6.82
N LYS A 198 -36.81 26.30 7.06
CA LYS A 198 -37.37 25.07 6.48
C LYS A 198 -38.85 25.32 6.23
N GLN A 199 -39.25 25.35 4.96
CA GLN A 199 -40.65 25.52 4.54
C GLN A 199 -41.29 26.78 5.18
N GLY A 200 -40.60 27.91 5.09
CA GLY A 200 -41.07 29.20 5.63
C GLY A 200 -41.01 29.32 7.15
N SER A 201 -40.46 28.33 7.86
CA SER A 201 -40.33 28.36 9.32
C SER A 201 -38.88 28.62 9.76
N LEU A 202 -38.69 29.58 10.66
CA LEU A 202 -37.39 29.85 11.29
C LEU A 202 -37.02 28.75 12.27
N LEU A 203 -35.93 28.04 11.97
CA LEU A 203 -35.36 27.03 12.86
C LEU A 203 -34.32 27.63 13.82
N GLY A 204 -33.65 28.71 13.41
CA GLY A 204 -32.71 29.42 14.26
C GLY A 204 -32.00 30.56 13.53
N SER A 205 -31.35 31.43 14.31
CA SER A 205 -30.53 32.52 13.77
C SER A 205 -29.27 32.73 14.60
N HIS A 206 -28.15 33.03 13.97
CA HIS A 206 -26.90 33.35 14.65
C HIS A 206 -26.00 34.22 13.77
N GLU A 207 -25.16 35.06 14.35
CA GLU A 207 -24.13 35.82 13.62
C GLU A 207 -23.13 34.93 12.86
N SER A 208 -22.89 33.69 13.34
CA SER A 208 -21.96 32.72 12.78
C SER A 208 -22.71 31.51 12.23
N ARG A 209 -22.51 31.22 10.94
CA ARG A 209 -23.10 30.04 10.28
C ARG A 209 -22.69 28.73 10.95
N VAL A 210 -21.44 28.65 11.41
CA VAL A 210 -20.88 27.44 12.03
C VAL A 210 -21.64 27.12 13.32
N LYS A 211 -21.82 28.11 14.21
CA LYS A 211 -22.56 27.93 15.46
C LYS A 211 -24.03 27.56 15.22
N LEU A 212 -24.68 28.19 14.24
CA LEU A 212 -26.06 27.85 13.85
C LEU A 212 -26.16 26.41 13.33
N HIS A 213 -25.23 25.99 12.49
CA HIS A 213 -25.18 24.64 11.95
C HIS A 213 -25.00 23.60 13.05
N PHE A 214 -24.06 23.81 13.99
CA PHE A 214 -23.85 22.90 15.12
C PHE A 214 -25.11 22.76 15.98
N SER A 215 -25.76 23.87 16.35
CA SER A 215 -27.01 23.84 17.12
C SER A 215 -28.14 23.07 16.42
N LEU A 216 -28.26 23.21 15.09
CA LEU A 216 -29.26 22.48 14.30
C LEU A 216 -28.91 21.00 14.11
N LYS A 217 -27.62 20.67 14.08
CA LYS A 217 -27.15 19.28 14.06
C LYS A 217 -27.46 18.59 15.39
N GLU A 218 -27.13 19.23 16.52
CA GLU A 218 -27.40 18.71 17.86
C GLU A 218 -28.90 18.50 18.10
N SER A 219 -29.75 19.35 17.53
CA SER A 219 -31.20 19.23 17.63
C SER A 219 -31.86 18.35 16.56
N GLY A 220 -31.08 17.71 15.67
CA GLY A 220 -31.62 16.85 14.60
C GLY A 220 -32.42 17.59 13.52
N LYS A 221 -32.33 18.93 13.45
CA LYS A 221 -33.08 19.80 12.54
C LYS A 221 -32.29 20.20 11.29
N LEU A 222 -31.21 19.50 10.98
CA LEU A 222 -30.34 19.86 9.86
C LEU A 222 -30.88 19.43 8.49
N ILE A 223 -31.64 18.33 8.44
CA ILE A 223 -32.10 17.73 7.17
C ILE A 223 -33.19 18.61 6.53
N GLY A 224 -32.93 19.03 5.29
CA GLY A 224 -33.83 19.87 4.49
C GLY A 224 -33.87 21.34 4.92
N THR A 225 -32.85 21.79 5.65
CA THR A 225 -32.73 23.17 6.13
C THR A 225 -31.88 24.01 5.17
N THR A 226 -32.39 25.19 4.83
CA THR A 226 -31.69 26.16 3.98
C THR A 226 -31.11 27.28 4.84
N PHE A 227 -29.86 27.66 4.59
CA PHE A 227 -29.17 28.72 5.31
C PHE A 227 -29.07 29.97 4.45
N PHE A 228 -29.51 31.10 4.98
CA PHE A 228 -29.43 32.39 4.31
C PHE A 228 -28.65 33.39 5.16
N ARG A 229 -27.82 34.20 4.51
CA ARG A 229 -27.24 35.38 5.13
C ARG A 229 -28.17 36.55 4.86
N VAL A 230 -28.62 37.22 5.91
CA VAL A 230 -29.41 38.44 5.75
C VAL A 230 -28.46 39.61 5.64
N GLU A 231 -28.41 40.23 4.46
CA GLU A 231 -27.57 41.40 4.18
C GLU A 231 -28.05 42.62 4.99
N ASN A 232 -27.11 43.55 5.23
CA ASN A 232 -27.35 44.77 6.00
C ASN A 232 -28.13 45.81 5.20
#